data_AF-A0AA36J8U8-F1
#
_entry.id   AF-A0AA36J8U8-F1
#
_cell.length_a   1.000
_cell.length_b   1.000
_cell.length_c   1.000
_cell.angle_alpha   90.00
_cell.angle_beta   90.00
_cell.angle_gamma   90.00
#
_symmetry.space_group_name_H-M   'P 1'
#
loop_
_entity.id
_entity.type
_entity.pdbx_description
1 polymer ?
#
loop_
_entity_poly.entity_id
_entity_poly.type
_entity_poly.pdbx_seq_one_letter_code
_entity_poly.pdbx_strand_id
1 'polypeptide(L)'
;MESFYAAVNDRQLETALDMLDDEVVYEDFTFQEPFRGRQGVRELLSEAMELPKGLDFVIDEVAGGDSLFGDDAVGMTWHVEFDGVELPNSRGASLYKTRNGKLLYARDIVESPLKLGGAALGIVGFLAGLVRASKDGLPIAFLGFATAGALYWYILLLSPQGQFPFLEGPPAWAIDATTLRNVIEESLDFFYIWPGLDYLGLPSPSSLGFPLPVVDPLRLAVFNLAEAYAFMFLPLLLWDRPQRNVVSWWAPAMFLTNAILLPYFATRSLAPRRRAVSGAGGC
;
A
#
# COMPACT_ATOMS: atom_id res chain seq x y z
N MET A 1 -3.02 28.24 20.18
CA MET A 1 -3.08 27.13 19.21
C MET A 1 -2.54 25.82 19.77
N GLU A 2 -1.44 25.82 20.52
CA GLU A 2 -0.95 24.59 21.19
C GLU A 2 -2.02 23.90 22.04
N SER A 3 -2.80 24.67 22.81
CA SER A 3 -3.93 24.15 23.60
C SER A 3 -5.04 23.53 22.76
N PHE A 4 -5.26 24.04 21.54
CA PHE A 4 -6.25 23.51 20.62
C PHE A 4 -5.81 22.14 20.09
N TYR A 5 -4.56 22.04 19.63
CA TYR A 5 -4.01 20.76 19.17
C TYR A 5 -3.85 19.74 20.29
N ALA A 6 -3.52 20.16 21.51
CA ALA A 6 -3.54 19.26 22.67
C ALA A 6 -4.93 18.66 22.89
N ALA A 7 -6.00 19.46 22.82
CA ALA A 7 -7.37 18.96 22.92
C ALA A 7 -7.74 18.00 21.76
N VAL A 8 -7.24 18.27 20.54
CA VAL A 8 -7.44 17.39 19.38
C VAL A 8 -6.73 16.04 19.55
N ASN A 9 -5.46 16.06 19.96
CA ASN A 9 -4.66 14.86 20.21
C ASN A 9 -5.26 14.01 21.36
N ASP A 10 -5.72 14.67 22.43
CA ASP A 10 -6.39 14.01 23.57
C ASP A 10 -7.83 13.57 23.28
N ARG A 11 -8.34 13.80 22.05
CA ARG A 11 -9.70 13.47 21.61
C ARG A 11 -10.79 14.15 22.44
N GLN A 12 -10.54 15.37 22.89
CA GLN A 12 -11.46 16.20 23.68
C GLN A 12 -12.26 17.14 22.79
N LEU A 13 -13.27 16.61 22.09
CA LEU A 13 -14.06 17.35 21.10
C LEU A 13 -14.65 18.65 21.66
N GLU A 14 -15.36 18.59 22.79
CA GLU A 14 -16.02 19.78 23.35
C GLU A 14 -15.01 20.85 23.78
N THR A 15 -13.87 20.45 24.37
CA THR A 15 -12.79 21.37 24.72
C THR A 15 -12.23 22.08 23.50
N ALA A 16 -12.03 21.37 22.38
CA ALA A 16 -11.56 21.97 21.13
C ALA A 16 -12.61 22.92 20.52
N LEU A 17 -13.89 22.55 20.55
CA LEU A 17 -14.99 23.38 20.03
C LEU A 17 -15.21 24.67 20.82
N ASP A 18 -14.91 24.67 22.12
CA ASP A 18 -15.03 25.87 22.96
C ASP A 18 -13.96 26.93 22.64
N MET A 19 -12.85 26.51 22.01
CA MET A 19 -11.80 27.40 21.50
C MET A 19 -12.13 27.99 20.12
N LEU A 20 -13.25 27.60 19.50
CA LEU A 20 -13.67 28.12 18.20
C LEU A 20 -14.56 29.36 18.35
N ASP A 21 -14.39 30.28 17.41
CA ASP A 21 -15.33 31.39 17.17
C ASP A 21 -16.58 30.84 16.47
N ASP A 22 -17.75 31.44 16.71
CA ASP A 22 -19.00 30.99 16.11
C ASP A 22 -19.00 31.15 14.58
N GLU A 23 -18.23 32.12 14.06
CA GLU A 23 -18.06 32.41 12.64
C GLU A 23 -16.81 31.75 12.04
N VAL A 24 -16.23 30.74 12.70
CA VAL A 24 -14.98 30.11 12.26
C VAL A 24 -15.05 29.62 10.81
N VAL A 25 -13.98 29.82 10.06
CA VAL A 25 -13.79 29.22 8.73
C VAL A 25 -12.52 28.39 8.75
N TYR A 26 -12.65 27.10 8.46
CA TYR A 26 -11.54 26.15 8.43
C TYR A 26 -11.31 25.67 7.00
N GLU A 27 -10.18 26.05 6.42
CA GLU A 27 -9.72 25.65 5.09
C GLU A 27 -8.65 24.57 5.22
N ASP A 28 -9.05 23.31 5.07
CA ASP A 28 -8.12 22.20 4.91
C ASP A 28 -8.02 21.86 3.42
N PHE A 29 -6.83 22.02 2.84
CA PHE A 29 -6.59 21.79 1.41
C PHE A 29 -6.65 20.32 0.98
N THR A 30 -6.89 19.41 1.92
CA THR A 30 -7.31 18.03 1.65
C THR A 30 -8.75 17.97 1.11
N PHE A 31 -9.59 18.95 1.45
CA PHE A 31 -10.99 19.02 1.05
C PHE A 31 -11.22 20.14 0.03
N GLN A 32 -12.24 19.97 -0.84
CA GLN A 32 -12.56 20.97 -1.86
C GLN A 32 -13.25 22.20 -1.30
N GLU A 33 -14.07 22.05 -0.26
CA GLU A 33 -14.84 23.14 0.33
C GLU A 33 -14.40 23.41 1.77
N PRO A 34 -14.38 24.68 2.20
CA PRO A 34 -14.09 25.05 3.58
C PRO A 34 -15.23 24.68 4.52
N PHE A 35 -14.87 24.28 5.74
CA PHE A 35 -15.82 24.06 6.83
C PHE A 35 -16.16 25.41 7.47
N ARG A 36 -17.45 25.72 7.60
CA ARG A 36 -17.94 27.01 8.08
C ARG A 36 -18.76 26.87 9.36
N GLY A 37 -18.50 27.77 10.29
CA GLY A 37 -19.12 27.80 11.61
C GLY A 37 -18.72 26.63 12.49
N ARG A 38 -19.07 26.73 13.78
CA ARG A 38 -18.73 25.73 14.79
C ARG A 38 -19.24 24.32 14.46
N GLN A 39 -20.39 24.22 13.78
CA GLN A 39 -20.97 22.94 13.36
C GLN A 39 -20.17 22.27 12.23
N GLY A 40 -19.75 23.02 11.21
CA GLY A 40 -18.95 22.45 10.11
C GLY A 40 -17.59 21.96 10.62
N VAL A 41 -16.94 22.73 11.50
CA VAL A 41 -15.66 22.32 12.09
C VAL A 41 -15.83 21.15 13.06
N ARG A 42 -16.99 21.00 13.72
CA ARG A 42 -17.29 19.84 14.55
C ARG A 42 -17.26 18.54 13.76
N GLU A 43 -17.84 18.52 12.56
CA GLU A 43 -17.84 17.34 11.69
C GLU A 43 -16.41 16.92 11.34
N LEU A 44 -15.59 17.87 10.89
CA LEU A 44 -14.16 17.66 10.61
C LEU A 44 -13.41 17.10 11.83
N LEU A 45 -13.55 17.74 13.00
CA LEU A 45 -12.86 17.29 14.21
C LEU A 45 -13.35 15.92 14.69
N SER A 46 -14.63 15.62 14.54
CA SER A 46 -15.17 14.32 14.93
C SER A 46 -14.58 13.19 14.09
N GLU A 47 -14.46 13.37 12.77
CA GLU A 47 -13.84 12.39 11.87
C GLU A 47 -12.34 12.22 12.18
N ALA A 48 -11.63 13.33 12.41
CA ALA A 48 -10.22 13.29 12.81
C ALA A 48 -10.02 12.54 14.14
N MET A 49 -10.98 12.64 15.07
CA MET A 49 -10.91 11.99 16.37
C MET A 49 -11.28 10.49 16.34
N GLU A 50 -11.90 9.99 15.28
CA GLU A 50 -12.10 8.55 15.06
C GLU A 50 -10.80 7.81 14.71
N LEU A 51 -9.76 8.55 14.31
CA LEU A 51 -8.44 7.99 14.04
C LEU A 51 -7.83 7.32 15.29
N PRO A 52 -6.98 6.29 15.11
CA PRO A 52 -6.36 5.56 16.21
C PRO A 52 -5.72 6.49 17.25
N LYS A 53 -5.87 6.16 18.54
CA LYS A 53 -5.07 6.80 19.59
C LYS A 53 -3.59 6.60 19.33
N GLY A 54 -2.79 7.62 19.65
CA GLY A 54 -1.37 7.68 19.35
C GLY A 54 -1.06 8.34 18.01
N LEU A 55 -2.07 8.66 17.18
CA LEU A 55 -1.90 9.54 16.02
C LEU A 55 -2.05 11.00 16.47
N ASP A 56 -0.91 11.66 16.61
CA ASP A 56 -0.79 12.98 17.24
C ASP A 56 -0.19 14.00 16.27
N PHE A 57 -0.77 15.20 16.25
CA PHE A 57 -0.19 16.37 15.58
C PHE A 57 0.85 17.00 16.51
N VAL A 58 2.11 17.00 16.07
CA VAL A 58 3.23 17.57 16.82
C VAL A 58 3.59 18.91 16.21
N ILE A 59 3.60 19.95 17.05
CA ILE A 59 3.93 21.31 16.65
C ILE A 59 5.45 21.47 16.67
N ASP A 60 6.02 21.89 15.54
CA ASP A 60 7.47 22.05 15.38
C ASP A 60 7.90 23.48 15.73
N GLU A 61 7.31 24.47 15.07
CA GLU A 61 7.61 25.87 15.26
C GLU A 61 6.33 26.71 15.22
N VAL A 62 6.34 27.83 15.94
CA VAL A 62 5.23 28.80 15.99
C VAL A 62 5.79 30.20 15.74
N ALA A 63 5.08 30.98 14.93
CA ALA A 63 5.38 32.38 14.65
C ALA A 63 4.13 33.25 14.85
N GLY A 64 4.28 34.39 15.54
CA GLY A 64 3.18 35.29 15.91
C GLY A 64 2.50 34.92 17.24
N GLY A 65 1.38 35.57 17.55
CA GLY A 65 0.63 35.33 18.80
C GLY A 65 0.92 36.29 19.97
N ASP A 66 1.45 37.47 19.69
CA ASP A 66 1.86 38.46 20.71
C ASP A 66 0.82 39.57 20.96
N SER A 67 -0.43 39.44 20.49
CA SER A 67 -1.43 40.47 20.76
C SER A 67 -1.90 40.45 22.22
N LEU A 68 -1.91 41.62 22.83
CA LEU A 68 -2.47 41.82 24.17
C LEU A 68 -3.99 41.64 24.23
N PHE A 69 -4.66 41.58 23.09
CA PHE A 69 -6.13 41.60 22.98
C PHE A 69 -6.71 40.26 22.46
N GLY A 70 -5.88 39.27 22.16
CA GLY A 70 -6.29 37.94 21.68
C GLY A 70 -6.68 37.89 20.19
N ASP A 71 -6.44 38.97 19.45
CA ASP A 71 -6.63 39.08 18.01
C ASP A 71 -5.25 38.94 17.34
N ASP A 72 -4.91 37.71 16.95
CA ASP A 72 -3.59 37.35 16.45
C ASP A 72 -3.64 36.67 15.09
N ALA A 73 -2.54 36.81 14.36
CA ALA A 73 -2.20 35.90 13.28
C ALA A 73 -1.09 34.97 13.78
N VAL A 74 -1.30 33.66 13.68
CA VAL A 74 -0.35 32.65 14.13
C VAL A 74 -0.02 31.74 12.96
N GLY A 75 1.27 31.63 12.63
CA GLY A 75 1.78 30.60 11.74
C GLY A 75 2.37 29.46 12.55
N MET A 76 2.23 28.22 12.09
CA MET A 76 2.93 27.09 12.68
C MET A 76 3.33 26.06 11.63
N THR A 77 4.40 25.33 11.93
CA THR A 77 4.77 24.09 11.23
C THR A 77 4.50 22.91 12.15
N TRP A 78 4.18 21.78 11.56
CA TRP A 78 3.84 20.57 12.31
C TRP A 78 4.15 19.31 11.50
N HIS A 79 4.21 18.19 12.20
CA HIS A 79 4.20 16.85 11.62
C HIS A 79 3.24 15.94 12.39
N VAL A 80 3.09 14.70 11.94
CA VAL A 80 2.22 13.71 12.58
C VAL A 80 3.09 12.55 13.05
N GLU A 81 2.87 12.13 14.28
CA GLU A 81 3.48 10.93 14.83
C GLU A 81 2.44 9.84 15.06
N PHE A 82 2.88 8.58 14.99
CA PHE A 82 2.11 7.45 15.48
C PHE A 82 2.88 6.73 16.59
N ASP A 83 2.35 6.73 17.82
CA ASP A 83 3.01 6.16 19.01
C ASP A 83 4.46 6.70 19.21
N GLY A 84 4.67 8.00 18.95
CA GLY A 84 5.98 8.66 19.07
C GLY A 84 6.95 8.41 17.91
N VAL A 85 6.46 7.92 16.76
CA VAL A 85 7.24 7.74 15.54
C VAL A 85 6.73 8.68 14.45
N GLU A 86 7.58 9.60 13.98
CA GLU A 86 7.29 10.50 12.86
C GLU A 86 6.87 9.72 11.60
N LEU A 87 5.73 10.11 11.03
CA LEU A 87 5.22 9.53 9.80
C LEU A 87 5.88 10.18 8.57
N PRO A 88 6.24 9.40 7.54
CA PRO A 88 6.83 9.97 6.33
C PRO A 88 5.80 10.81 5.56
N ASN A 89 6.24 11.95 5.02
CA ASN A 89 5.42 12.89 4.23
C ASN A 89 4.17 13.40 4.98
N SER A 90 4.20 13.47 6.31
CA SER A 90 3.08 13.93 7.13
C SER A 90 3.28 15.36 7.67
N ARG A 91 4.17 16.12 7.05
CA ARG A 91 4.49 17.48 7.49
C ARG A 91 3.45 18.45 6.97
N GLY A 92 3.27 19.56 7.65
CA GLY A 92 2.34 20.60 7.26
C GLY A 92 2.73 21.96 7.83
N ALA A 93 2.05 22.97 7.32
CA ALA A 93 2.10 24.31 7.82
C ALA A 93 0.69 24.88 7.90
N SER A 94 0.42 25.65 8.94
CA SER A 94 -0.89 26.21 9.19
C SER A 94 -0.82 27.69 9.49
N LEU A 95 -1.85 28.40 9.04
CA LEU A 95 -2.04 29.83 9.26
C LEU A 95 -3.38 30.05 9.95
N TYR A 96 -3.35 30.64 11.13
CA TYR A 96 -4.51 30.93 11.93
C TYR A 96 -4.73 32.42 12.09
N LYS A 97 -5.99 32.79 12.26
CA LYS A 97 -6.39 34.06 12.86
C LYS A 97 -7.28 33.80 14.06
N THR A 98 -7.01 34.50 15.14
CA THR A 98 -7.87 34.49 16.32
C THR A 98 -8.65 35.79 16.44
N ARG A 99 -9.79 35.72 17.11
CA ARG A 99 -10.60 36.86 17.53
C ARG A 99 -11.06 36.65 18.96
N ASN A 100 -10.79 37.60 19.85
CA ASN A 100 -11.08 37.47 21.28
C ASN A 100 -10.53 36.16 21.90
N GLY A 101 -9.35 35.72 21.46
CA GLY A 101 -8.72 34.48 21.93
C GLY A 101 -9.32 33.18 21.38
N LYS A 102 -10.30 33.26 20.47
CA LYS A 102 -10.91 32.10 19.79
C LYS A 102 -10.46 31.99 18.34
N LEU A 103 -10.42 30.78 17.81
CA LEU A 103 -10.05 30.52 16.43
C LEU A 103 -11.15 31.01 15.47
N LEU A 104 -10.85 32.05 14.69
CA LEU A 104 -11.75 32.64 13.68
C LEU A 104 -11.47 32.08 12.28
N TYR A 105 -10.22 31.80 11.97
CA TYR A 105 -9.84 31.33 10.65
C TYR A 105 -8.66 30.37 10.75
N ALA A 106 -8.74 29.25 10.05
CA ALA A 106 -7.67 28.30 9.89
C ALA A 106 -7.45 28.02 8.41
N ARG A 107 -6.18 27.93 8.02
CA ARG A 107 -5.76 27.39 6.74
C ARG A 107 -4.62 26.41 6.96
N ASP A 108 -4.87 25.15 6.62
CA ASP A 108 -3.91 24.07 6.73
C ASP A 108 -3.39 23.69 5.35
N ILE A 109 -2.07 23.72 5.21
CA ILE A 109 -1.32 23.32 4.02
C ILE A 109 -0.53 22.08 4.39
N VAL A 110 -1.00 20.94 3.91
CA VAL A 110 -0.32 19.65 4.11
C VAL A 110 0.73 19.43 3.03
N GLU A 111 1.83 18.78 3.39
CA GLU A 111 2.80 18.29 2.39
C GLU A 111 2.05 17.42 1.37
N SER A 112 2.34 17.66 0.08
CA SER A 112 1.61 16.99 -0.99
C SER A 112 1.71 15.48 -0.84
N PRO A 113 0.58 14.76 -0.71
CA PRO A 113 0.57 13.30 -0.69
C PRO A 113 1.13 12.69 -1.98
N LEU A 114 1.30 13.47 -3.05
CA LEU A 114 1.72 13.01 -4.38
C LEU A 114 3.12 12.41 -4.46
N LYS A 115 3.89 12.34 -3.37
CA LYS A 115 4.86 11.26 -3.18
C LYS A 115 4.12 10.05 -2.56
N LEU A 116 3.39 9.31 -3.41
CA LEU A 116 2.47 8.17 -3.12
C LEU A 116 1.10 8.61 -2.54
N GLY A 117 0.24 9.08 -3.46
CA GLY A 117 -1.01 9.82 -3.22
C GLY A 117 -2.10 9.16 -2.38
N GLY A 118 -2.84 10.00 -1.64
CA GLY A 118 -4.23 9.79 -1.19
C GLY A 118 -4.48 8.71 -0.13
N ALA A 119 -3.53 7.83 0.12
CA ALA A 119 -3.69 6.67 0.99
C ALA A 119 -2.98 6.79 2.34
N ALA A 120 -2.42 7.96 2.69
CA ALA A 120 -1.51 8.10 3.84
C ALA A 120 -2.12 7.61 5.16
N LEU A 121 -3.33 8.03 5.53
CA LEU A 121 -4.01 7.55 6.74
C LEU A 121 -4.36 6.05 6.67
N GLY A 122 -4.75 5.56 5.49
CA GLY A 122 -5.01 4.14 5.27
C GLY A 122 -3.73 3.28 5.37
N ILE A 123 -2.61 3.79 4.86
CA ILE A 123 -1.28 3.18 4.97
C ILE A 123 -0.84 3.18 6.42
N VAL A 124 -1.05 4.26 7.16
CA VAL A 124 -0.72 4.35 8.59
C VAL A 124 -1.57 3.39 9.42
N GLY A 125 -2.89 3.36 9.21
CA GLY A 125 -3.77 2.40 9.88
C GLY A 125 -3.41 0.95 9.54
N PHE A 126 -3.06 0.68 8.30
CA PHE A 126 -2.56 -0.62 7.85
C PHE A 126 -1.24 -0.99 8.54
N LEU A 127 -0.24 -0.12 8.52
CA LEU A 127 1.07 -0.33 9.17
C LEU A 127 0.92 -0.50 10.69
N ALA A 128 0.09 0.32 11.34
CA ALA A 128 -0.23 0.19 12.76
C ALA A 128 -0.85 -1.18 13.08
N GLY A 129 -1.78 -1.65 12.23
CA GLY A 129 -2.35 -3.00 12.33
C GLY A 129 -1.29 -4.10 12.22
N LEU A 130 -0.36 -3.98 11.27
CA LEU A 130 0.76 -4.92 11.12
C LEU A 130 1.69 -4.89 12.34
N VAL A 131 2.03 -3.72 12.86
CA VAL A 131 2.86 -3.55 14.06
C VAL A 131 2.19 -4.18 15.27
N ARG A 132 0.89 -3.96 15.45
CA ARG A 132 0.12 -4.56 16.54
C ARG A 132 0.07 -6.09 16.45
N ALA A 133 -0.27 -6.64 15.29
CA ALA A 133 -0.27 -8.08 15.07
C ALA A 133 1.14 -8.70 15.17
N SER A 134 2.20 -7.90 14.98
CA SER A 134 3.56 -8.36 15.21
C SER A 134 3.93 -8.47 16.68
N LYS A 135 3.38 -7.61 17.54
CA LYS A 135 3.50 -7.74 19.00
C LYS A 135 2.92 -9.08 19.50
N ASP A 136 1.99 -9.69 18.76
CA ASP A 136 1.42 -11.02 19.04
C ASP A 136 2.32 -12.20 18.59
N GLY A 137 3.54 -11.91 18.11
CA GLY A 137 4.57 -12.91 17.83
C GLY A 137 4.77 -13.27 16.35
N LEU A 138 4.02 -12.65 15.42
CA LEU A 138 4.26 -12.81 13.98
C LEU A 138 5.26 -11.78 13.45
N PRO A 139 6.14 -12.10 12.49
CA PRO A 139 7.03 -11.11 11.88
C PRO A 139 6.24 -10.05 11.07
N ILE A 140 6.55 -8.76 11.22
CA ILE A 140 5.95 -7.68 10.40
C ILE A 140 6.07 -7.98 8.90
N ALA A 141 7.21 -8.52 8.46
CA ALA A 141 7.43 -8.93 7.08
C ALA A 141 6.44 -10.02 6.61
N PHE A 142 6.11 -10.99 7.47
CA PHE A 142 5.10 -12.00 7.16
C PHE A 142 3.76 -11.34 6.89
N LEU A 143 3.33 -10.50 7.83
CA LEU A 143 2.03 -9.85 7.77
C LEU A 143 1.94 -8.94 6.54
N GLY A 144 2.99 -8.15 6.26
CA GLY A 144 3.04 -7.28 5.09
C GLY A 144 2.93 -8.05 3.77
N PHE A 145 3.72 -9.10 3.57
CA PHE A 145 3.66 -9.91 2.35
C PHE A 145 2.35 -10.71 2.24
N ALA A 146 1.83 -11.23 3.35
CA ALA A 146 0.58 -11.97 3.37
C ALA A 146 -0.61 -11.08 3.00
N THR A 147 -0.70 -9.88 3.57
CA THR A 147 -1.77 -8.95 3.24
C THR A 147 -1.63 -8.40 1.82
N ALA A 148 -0.42 -8.04 1.38
CA ALA A 148 -0.20 -7.65 -0.01
C ALA A 148 -0.62 -8.75 -0.98
N GLY A 149 -0.28 -10.01 -0.68
CA GLY A 149 -0.70 -11.18 -1.44
C GLY A 149 -2.22 -11.35 -1.46
N ALA A 150 -2.89 -11.22 -0.32
CA ALA A 150 -4.35 -11.32 -0.21
C ALA A 150 -5.06 -10.20 -1.00
N LEU A 151 -4.57 -8.97 -0.92
CA LEU A 151 -5.10 -7.84 -1.70
C LEU A 151 -4.88 -8.07 -3.20
N TYR A 152 -3.70 -8.51 -3.60
CA TYR A 152 -3.39 -8.84 -4.99
C TYR A 152 -4.33 -9.92 -5.54
N TRP A 153 -4.55 -11.01 -4.79
CA TRP A 153 -5.50 -12.06 -5.15
C TRP A 153 -6.93 -11.55 -5.24
N TYR A 154 -7.35 -10.72 -4.28
CA TYR A 154 -8.69 -10.15 -4.29
C TYR A 154 -8.89 -9.27 -5.54
N ILE A 155 -8.00 -8.32 -5.75
CA ILE A 155 -8.07 -7.34 -6.84
C ILE A 155 -8.04 -8.01 -8.22
N LEU A 156 -7.22 -9.04 -8.41
CA LEU A 156 -7.07 -9.67 -9.74
C LEU A 156 -7.99 -10.86 -9.98
N LEU A 157 -8.23 -11.70 -8.97
CA LEU A 157 -8.89 -12.99 -9.18
C LEU A 157 -10.34 -13.02 -8.70
N LEU A 158 -10.67 -12.25 -7.65
CA LEU A 158 -11.94 -12.41 -6.93
C LEU A 158 -12.89 -11.22 -7.07
N SER A 159 -12.38 -10.00 -7.26
CA SER A 159 -13.20 -8.79 -7.28
C SER A 159 -14.20 -8.81 -8.45
N PRO A 160 -15.48 -8.48 -8.21
CA PRO A 160 -16.46 -8.29 -9.27
C PRO A 160 -15.98 -7.35 -10.37
N GLN A 161 -16.45 -7.61 -11.60
CA GLN A 161 -16.17 -6.73 -12.74
C GLN A 161 -16.66 -5.31 -12.48
N GLY A 162 -15.83 -4.33 -12.85
CA GLY A 162 -16.15 -2.91 -12.69
C GLY A 162 -15.93 -2.34 -11.28
N GLN A 163 -15.51 -3.15 -10.30
CA GLN A 163 -15.11 -2.63 -8.99
C GLN A 163 -13.85 -1.74 -9.07
N PHE A 164 -12.93 -2.07 -9.97
CA PHE A 164 -11.69 -1.32 -10.18
C PHE A 164 -11.65 -0.77 -11.62
N PRO A 165 -11.64 0.56 -11.82
CA PRO A 165 -11.71 1.18 -13.15
C PRO A 165 -10.53 0.86 -14.07
N PHE A 166 -9.38 0.48 -13.50
CA PHE A 166 -8.15 0.16 -14.23
C PHE A 166 -8.02 -1.32 -14.59
N LEU A 167 -8.95 -2.17 -14.15
CA LEU A 167 -8.95 -3.60 -14.42
C LEU A 167 -9.98 -3.93 -15.48
N GLU A 168 -9.49 -4.15 -16.70
CA GLU A 168 -10.29 -4.61 -17.82
C GLU A 168 -10.23 -6.15 -17.90
N GLY A 169 -11.39 -6.80 -17.77
CA GLY A 169 -11.53 -8.25 -17.93
C GLY A 169 -12.45 -8.92 -16.89
N PRO A 170 -12.92 -10.15 -17.17
CA PRO A 170 -13.65 -10.94 -16.18
C PRO A 170 -12.74 -11.44 -15.05
N PRO A 171 -13.25 -11.51 -13.81
CA PRO A 171 -12.51 -12.12 -12.71
C PRO A 171 -12.25 -13.59 -13.01
N ALA A 172 -11.30 -14.19 -12.28
CA ALA A 172 -10.83 -15.55 -12.54
C ALA A 172 -11.96 -16.59 -12.52
N TRP A 173 -12.99 -16.40 -11.71
CA TRP A 173 -14.15 -17.29 -11.61
C TRP A 173 -15.17 -17.11 -12.75
N ALA A 174 -15.08 -16.05 -13.54
CA ALA A 174 -15.98 -15.72 -14.65
C ALA A 174 -15.29 -15.77 -16.02
N ILE A 175 -14.11 -16.39 -16.12
CA ILE A 175 -13.35 -16.50 -17.37
C ILE A 175 -14.12 -17.35 -18.39
N ASP A 176 -14.17 -16.85 -19.63
CA ASP A 176 -14.77 -17.57 -20.75
C ASP A 176 -13.98 -18.83 -21.13
N ALA A 177 -14.67 -19.89 -21.56
CA ALA A 177 -14.05 -21.14 -21.98
C ALA A 177 -13.07 -20.98 -23.16
N THR A 178 -13.28 -19.99 -24.03
CA THR A 178 -12.38 -19.63 -25.13
C THR A 178 -11.07 -19.06 -24.61
N THR A 179 -11.10 -18.18 -23.61
CA THR A 179 -9.90 -17.64 -22.97
C THR A 179 -9.11 -18.75 -22.28
N LEU A 180 -9.78 -19.67 -21.58
CA LEU A 180 -9.10 -20.81 -20.97
C LEU A 180 -8.43 -21.71 -22.02
N ARG A 181 -9.12 -21.95 -23.15
CA ARG A 181 -8.55 -22.71 -24.27
C ARG A 181 -7.32 -22.01 -24.86
N ASN A 182 -7.41 -20.69 -25.07
CA ASN A 182 -6.29 -19.90 -25.59
C ASN A 182 -5.04 -20.02 -24.69
N VAL A 183 -5.21 -19.92 -23.37
CA VAL A 183 -4.12 -20.08 -22.41
C VAL A 183 -3.52 -21.49 -22.46
N ILE A 184 -4.35 -22.53 -22.59
CA ILE A 184 -3.88 -23.91 -22.74
C ILE A 184 -3.09 -24.06 -24.04
N GLU A 185 -3.59 -23.54 -25.16
CA GLU A 185 -2.92 -23.60 -26.46
C GLU A 185 -1.59 -22.85 -26.46
N GLU A 186 -1.53 -21.67 -25.81
CA GLU A 186 -0.28 -20.92 -25.59
C GLU A 186 0.71 -21.69 -24.72
N SER A 187 0.23 -22.31 -23.62
CA SER A 187 1.06 -23.13 -22.74
C SER A 187 1.65 -24.35 -23.45
N LEU A 188 0.98 -24.84 -24.50
CA LEU A 188 1.46 -25.93 -25.33
C LEU A 188 2.53 -25.47 -26.34
N ASP A 189 2.59 -24.20 -26.71
CA ASP A 189 3.59 -23.63 -27.64
C ASP A 189 4.60 -22.69 -26.95
N PHE A 190 4.93 -23.03 -25.70
CA PHE A 190 5.88 -22.35 -24.84
C PHE A 190 7.24 -22.08 -25.53
N PHE A 191 7.69 -20.81 -25.50
CA PHE A 191 8.92 -20.28 -26.14
C PHE A 191 9.16 -20.72 -27.58
N TYR A 192 8.11 -21.05 -28.34
CA TYR A 192 8.24 -21.57 -29.71
C TYR A 192 9.14 -22.81 -29.80
N ILE A 193 9.23 -23.61 -28.73
CA ILE A 193 10.10 -24.79 -28.69
C ILE A 193 9.71 -25.77 -29.80
N TRP A 194 8.41 -26.05 -29.97
CA TRP A 194 7.98 -27.01 -30.99
C TRP A 194 8.20 -26.53 -32.42
N PRO A 195 7.81 -25.30 -32.81
CA PRO A 195 8.17 -24.74 -34.11
C PRO A 195 9.68 -24.73 -34.36
N GLY A 196 10.49 -24.43 -33.33
CA GLY A 196 11.94 -24.46 -33.42
C GLY A 196 12.50 -25.86 -33.69
N LEU A 197 11.96 -26.89 -33.02
CA LEU A 197 12.35 -28.28 -33.26
C LEU A 197 11.96 -28.75 -34.66
N ASP A 198 10.77 -28.38 -35.14
CA ASP A 198 10.33 -28.65 -36.51
C ASP A 198 11.25 -28.02 -37.55
N TYR A 199 11.63 -26.76 -37.34
CA TYR A 199 12.56 -26.04 -38.20
C TYR A 199 13.94 -26.71 -38.28
N LEU A 200 14.39 -27.28 -37.16
CA LEU A 200 15.67 -28.01 -37.07
C LEU A 200 15.57 -29.48 -37.51
N GLY A 201 14.39 -29.97 -37.87
CA GLY A 201 14.15 -31.38 -38.23
C GLY A 201 14.31 -32.36 -37.06
N LEU A 202 14.13 -31.88 -35.82
CA LEU A 202 14.20 -32.68 -34.60
C LEU A 202 12.83 -33.27 -34.24
N PRO A 203 12.77 -34.36 -33.44
CA PRO A 203 11.50 -34.93 -32.99
C PRO A 203 10.63 -33.92 -32.25
N SER A 204 9.43 -33.73 -32.75
CA SER A 204 8.39 -32.82 -32.26
C SER A 204 7.01 -33.51 -32.25
N PRO A 205 5.99 -32.97 -31.57
CA PRO A 205 4.63 -33.49 -31.63
C PRO A 205 4.10 -33.62 -33.07
N SER A 206 4.40 -32.65 -33.91
CA SER A 206 4.11 -32.60 -35.35
C SER A 206 4.77 -33.75 -36.11
N SER A 207 6.03 -34.08 -35.81
CA SER A 207 6.72 -35.24 -36.38
C SER A 207 6.10 -36.59 -35.97
N LEU A 208 5.39 -36.62 -34.84
CA LEU A 208 4.68 -37.79 -34.30
C LEU A 208 3.19 -37.82 -34.71
N GLY A 209 2.74 -36.91 -35.57
CA GLY A 209 1.37 -36.85 -36.08
C GLY A 209 0.39 -36.07 -35.21
N PHE A 210 0.86 -35.33 -34.21
CA PHE A 210 0.03 -34.42 -33.40
C PHE A 210 0.12 -33.00 -33.96
N PRO A 211 -0.98 -32.41 -34.45
CA PRO A 211 -0.95 -31.04 -34.95
C PRO A 211 -0.70 -30.06 -33.79
N LEU A 212 0.23 -29.13 -33.99
CA LEU A 212 0.44 -28.03 -33.05
C LEU A 212 -0.74 -27.05 -33.11
N PRO A 213 -1.15 -26.48 -31.97
CA PRO A 213 -2.20 -25.46 -31.95
C PRO A 213 -1.74 -24.22 -32.72
N VAL A 214 -2.64 -23.64 -33.52
CA VAL A 214 -2.36 -22.40 -34.25
C VAL A 214 -2.70 -21.24 -33.32
N VAL A 215 -1.66 -20.65 -32.73
CA VAL A 215 -1.80 -19.52 -31.79
C VAL A 215 -1.49 -18.21 -32.52
N ASP A 216 -2.18 -17.14 -32.16
CA ASP A 216 -1.84 -15.80 -32.62
C ASP A 216 -0.41 -15.40 -32.15
N PRO A 217 0.51 -15.05 -33.07
CA PRO A 217 1.90 -14.78 -32.71
C PRO A 217 2.09 -13.68 -31.68
N LEU A 218 1.25 -12.63 -31.70
CA LEU A 218 1.33 -11.52 -30.76
C LEU A 218 0.93 -11.97 -29.35
N ARG A 219 -0.18 -12.69 -29.24
CA ARG A 219 -0.67 -13.26 -27.98
C ARG A 219 0.37 -14.19 -27.35
N LEU A 220 0.94 -15.08 -28.16
CA LEU A 220 2.01 -15.98 -27.72
C LEU A 220 3.28 -15.24 -27.30
N ALA A 221 3.64 -14.14 -27.97
CA ALA A 221 4.79 -13.32 -27.58
C ALA A 221 4.60 -12.65 -26.20
N VAL A 222 3.40 -12.14 -25.92
CA VAL A 222 3.07 -11.56 -24.60
C VAL A 222 3.07 -12.62 -23.51
N PHE A 223 2.53 -13.81 -23.79
CA PHE A 223 2.57 -14.96 -22.89
C PHE A 223 4.02 -15.35 -22.55
N ASN A 224 4.85 -15.55 -23.57
CA ASN A 224 6.28 -15.87 -23.41
C ASN A 224 7.06 -14.76 -22.68
N LEU A 225 6.69 -13.49 -22.81
CA LEU A 225 7.30 -12.39 -22.06
C LEU A 225 7.02 -12.52 -20.55
N ALA A 226 5.78 -12.85 -20.17
CA ALA A 226 5.40 -13.08 -18.78
C ALA A 226 6.15 -14.30 -18.19
N GLU A 227 6.32 -15.35 -18.99
CA GLU A 227 7.07 -16.54 -18.60
C GLU A 227 8.57 -16.27 -18.49
N ALA A 228 9.16 -15.51 -19.41
CA ALA A 228 10.55 -15.07 -19.30
C ALA A 228 10.80 -14.29 -18.01
N TYR A 229 9.86 -13.42 -17.63
CA TYR A 229 9.90 -12.74 -16.34
C TYR A 229 9.92 -13.73 -15.17
N ALA A 230 9.05 -14.75 -15.16
CA ALA A 230 9.05 -15.80 -14.15
C ALA A 230 10.37 -16.62 -14.12
N PHE A 231 10.94 -16.92 -15.28
CA PHE A 231 12.21 -17.63 -15.43
C PHE A 231 13.38 -16.85 -14.82
N MET A 232 13.41 -15.52 -14.97
CA MET A 232 14.47 -14.68 -14.38
C MET A 232 14.54 -14.78 -12.86
N PHE A 233 13.44 -15.14 -12.18
CA PHE A 233 13.44 -15.34 -10.73
C PHE A 233 13.97 -16.71 -10.31
N LEU A 234 14.06 -17.70 -11.20
CA LEU A 234 14.51 -19.04 -10.84
C LEU A 234 15.91 -19.04 -10.18
N PRO A 235 16.95 -18.38 -10.73
CA PRO A 235 18.25 -18.33 -10.08
C PRO A 235 18.20 -17.68 -8.69
N LEU A 236 17.38 -16.63 -8.53
CA LEU A 236 17.21 -15.94 -7.25
C LEU A 236 16.53 -16.83 -6.21
N LEU A 237 15.48 -17.56 -6.61
CA LEU A 237 14.76 -18.49 -5.74
C LEU A 237 15.63 -19.71 -5.39
N LEU A 238 16.47 -20.20 -6.31
CA LEU A 238 17.42 -21.30 -6.06
C LEU A 238 18.59 -20.87 -5.17
N TRP A 239 19.01 -19.61 -5.24
CA TRP A 239 19.98 -19.03 -4.32
C TRP A 239 19.43 -19.01 -2.89
N ASP A 240 18.11 -18.99 -2.76
CA ASP A 240 17.44 -18.85 -1.50
C ASP A 240 17.35 -20.17 -0.70
N ARG A 241 18.36 -20.39 0.15
CA ARG A 241 18.55 -21.64 0.90
C ARG A 241 17.72 -21.90 2.18
N PRO A 242 16.76 -21.07 2.66
CA PRO A 242 15.98 -21.44 3.84
C PRO A 242 14.76 -22.34 3.61
N GLN A 243 14.32 -22.60 2.37
CA GLN A 243 13.15 -23.47 2.13
C GLN A 243 13.38 -24.54 1.05
N ARG A 244 13.05 -25.78 1.40
CA ARG A 244 13.41 -27.00 0.66
C ARG A 244 12.55 -27.33 -0.56
N ASN A 245 11.63 -26.45 -0.98
CA ASN A 245 10.78 -26.74 -2.14
C ASN A 245 10.57 -25.53 -3.06
N VAL A 246 11.68 -24.95 -3.54
CA VAL A 246 11.68 -23.85 -4.52
C VAL A 246 10.87 -24.21 -5.77
N VAL A 247 10.91 -25.47 -6.21
CA VAL A 247 10.22 -25.92 -7.42
C VAL A 247 8.70 -25.82 -7.27
N SER A 248 8.12 -26.18 -6.12
CA SER A 248 6.67 -26.04 -5.89
C SER A 248 6.19 -24.60 -5.81
N TRP A 249 7.08 -23.64 -5.58
CA TRP A 249 6.75 -22.21 -5.64
C TRP A 249 7.01 -21.63 -7.04
N TRP A 250 8.08 -22.05 -7.70
CA TRP A 250 8.45 -21.54 -9.00
C TRP A 250 7.55 -22.07 -10.13
N ALA A 251 7.21 -23.36 -10.12
CA ALA A 251 6.41 -23.96 -11.20
C ALA A 251 5.01 -23.34 -11.34
N PRO A 252 4.26 -23.02 -10.26
CA PRO A 252 3.03 -22.25 -10.39
C PRO A 252 3.27 -20.77 -10.73
N ALA A 253 4.39 -20.19 -10.30
CA ALA A 253 4.75 -18.80 -10.62
C ALA A 253 5.04 -18.59 -12.11
N MET A 254 5.33 -19.65 -12.87
CA MET A 254 5.40 -19.60 -14.33
C MET A 254 4.11 -19.09 -14.97
N PHE A 255 2.96 -19.38 -14.35
CA PHE A 255 1.65 -19.05 -14.90
C PHE A 255 0.95 -17.92 -14.12
N LEU A 256 1.29 -17.73 -12.84
CA LEU A 256 0.63 -16.77 -11.96
C LEU A 256 1.60 -15.77 -11.28
N THR A 257 2.87 -15.72 -11.69
CA THR A 257 3.97 -14.85 -11.19
C THR A 257 3.75 -14.24 -9.80
N ASN A 258 3.19 -13.02 -9.73
CA ASN A 258 3.04 -12.24 -8.50
C ASN A 258 2.01 -12.85 -7.51
N ALA A 259 1.05 -13.64 -7.98
CA ALA A 259 0.11 -14.35 -7.12
C ALA A 259 0.79 -15.42 -6.26
N ILE A 260 1.95 -15.93 -6.69
CA ILE A 260 2.68 -17.00 -6.01
C ILE A 260 3.90 -16.46 -5.26
N LEU A 261 4.55 -15.42 -5.78
CA LEU A 261 5.74 -14.81 -5.16
C LEU A 261 5.43 -14.13 -3.81
N LEU A 262 4.30 -13.44 -3.67
CA LEU A 262 3.94 -12.77 -2.39
C LEU A 262 3.70 -13.78 -1.25
N PRO A 263 2.90 -14.86 -1.43
CA PRO A 263 2.82 -15.95 -0.45
C PRO A 263 4.17 -16.62 -0.15
N TYR A 264 5.02 -16.80 -1.17
CA TYR A 264 6.37 -17.32 -0.97
C TYR A 264 7.20 -16.42 -0.03
N PHE A 265 7.22 -15.10 -0.26
CA PHE A 265 7.95 -14.17 0.61
C PHE A 265 7.37 -14.10 2.03
N ALA A 266 6.05 -14.21 2.17
CA ALA A 266 5.40 -14.33 3.47
C ALA A 266 5.94 -15.57 4.21
N THR A 267 5.79 -16.77 3.65
CA THR A 267 6.26 -18.01 4.31
C THR A 267 7.77 -18.02 4.55
N ARG A 268 8.56 -17.44 3.66
CA ARG A 268 10.00 -17.24 3.83
C ARG A 268 10.33 -16.43 5.07
N SER A 269 9.58 -15.38 5.37
CA SER A 269 9.86 -14.51 6.51
C SER A 269 9.70 -15.19 7.88
N LEU A 270 9.00 -16.34 7.91
CA LEU A 270 8.90 -17.21 9.10
C LEU A 270 10.12 -18.11 9.27
N ALA A 271 10.98 -18.26 8.25
CA ALA A 271 12.13 -19.13 8.33
C ALA A 271 13.17 -18.58 9.34
N PRO A 272 13.73 -19.43 10.21
CA PRO A 272 14.71 -18.99 11.21
C PRO A 272 15.96 -18.41 10.52
N ARG A 273 16.34 -17.17 10.88
CA ARG A 273 17.62 -16.59 10.44
C ARG A 273 18.75 -17.49 10.94
N ARG A 274 19.65 -17.91 10.04
CA ARG A 274 20.91 -18.54 10.46
C ARG A 274 21.60 -17.61 11.45
N ARG A 275 21.87 -18.09 12.67
CA ARG A 275 22.82 -17.44 13.57
C ARG A 275 24.12 -17.28 12.79
N ALA A 276 24.63 -16.06 12.70
CA ALA A 276 26.01 -15.86 12.29
C ALA A 276 26.86 -16.74 13.20
N VAL A 277 27.66 -17.63 12.61
CA VAL A 277 28.65 -18.38 13.36
C VAL A 277 29.58 -17.33 13.95
N SER A 278 29.47 -17.09 15.26
CA SER A 278 30.44 -16.31 16.01
C SER A 278 31.76 -17.06 15.93
N GLY A 279 32.60 -16.66 14.97
CA GLY A 279 33.93 -17.20 14.80
C GLY A 279 34.83 -16.77 15.96
N ALA A 280 35.42 -17.80 16.59
CA ALA A 280 36.66 -17.79 17.36
C ALA A 280 36.67 -17.05 18.71
N GLY A 281 36.18 -17.77 19.74
CA GLY A 281 36.84 -17.75 21.04
C GLY A 281 38.25 -18.32 20.94
N GLY A 282 39.15 -17.80 21.76
CA GLY A 282 40.57 -18.05 21.70
C GLY A 282 41.02 -19.49 21.99
N CYS A 283 42.22 -19.76 21.49
CA CYS A 283 43.28 -20.50 22.15
C CYS A 283 44.57 -19.74 21.86
#